data_AF-A0A382T5Q7-F1
#
_entry.id   AF-A0A382T5Q7-F1
#
_cell.length_a   1.000
_cell.length_b   1.000
_cell.length_c   1.000
_cell.angle_alpha   90.00
_cell.angle_beta   90.00
_cell.angle_gamma   90.00
#
_symmetry.space_group_name_H-M   'P 1'
#
loop_
_entity.id
_entity.type
_entity.pdbx_description
1 polymer ?
#
loop_
_entity_poly.entity_id
_entity_poly.type
_entity_poly.pdbx_seq_one_letter_code
_entity_poly.pdbx_strand_id
1 'polypeptide(L)'
;MKIPKTFKIKKCRLCHNPKLKQIHNFGNVFVSNFVNKKDIKNGVKAPLNLVYCKKCQLLQLEHSAPQEIMYKKFYWYKSGITKTMRDGLKELYQDIKKNCKIKSGDVILDIGANDGTLLKYFKKDKIITIGCEPANNLKNELKKNCHYMINDFWHTKHLKKIPNKHQKLKVVSAIGMFYDLEDPSEFIKHAADALDDDGIFVAQLMCSHSMFKTNDLGNICHEHLEYYSYNSLKYLFEKNGLKIFKMSENKINGGSYRIYCKKNIKKSIKFREQANYNDIIKFIKRVKKNKKITIDFIKKN
;
A
#
# COMPACT_ATOMS: atom_id res chain seq x y z
N MET A 1 26.39 -6.28 -0.12
CA MET A 1 25.43 -5.51 0.71
C MET A 1 24.87 -6.45 1.77
N LYS A 2 25.05 -6.18 3.07
CA LYS A 2 24.45 -7.00 4.13
C LYS A 2 22.93 -6.80 4.06
N ILE A 3 22.21 -7.88 3.78
CA ILE A 3 20.74 -7.86 3.80
C ILE A 3 20.31 -7.68 5.25
N PRO A 4 19.42 -6.72 5.58
CA PRO A 4 18.92 -6.56 6.95
C PRO A 4 18.34 -7.85 7.48
N LYS A 5 18.38 -8.06 8.80
CA LYS A 5 17.75 -9.23 9.41
C LYS A 5 16.27 -8.98 9.63
N THR A 6 15.46 -10.04 9.54
CA THR A 6 14.07 -10.01 9.99
C THR A 6 14.01 -9.53 11.45
N PHE A 7 13.09 -8.62 11.75
CA PHE A 7 12.90 -8.14 13.11
C PHE A 7 11.43 -8.24 13.54
N LYS A 8 11.23 -8.28 14.85
CA LYS A 8 9.91 -8.32 15.50
C LYS A 8 9.52 -6.92 15.97
N ILE A 9 8.30 -6.49 15.67
CA ILE A 9 7.80 -5.20 16.18
C ILE A 9 7.53 -5.26 17.68
N LYS A 10 7.78 -4.15 18.38
CA LYS A 10 7.47 -4.01 19.81
C LYS A 10 6.14 -3.29 20.06
N LYS A 11 5.63 -2.60 19.05
CA LYS A 11 4.45 -1.72 19.13
C LYS A 11 3.70 -1.78 17.80
N CYS A 12 2.41 -1.47 17.81
CA CYS A 12 1.60 -1.30 16.59
C CYS A 12 2.25 -0.28 15.65
N ARG A 13 2.41 -0.62 14.36
CA ARG A 13 2.98 0.30 13.34
C ARG A 13 2.21 1.61 13.23
N LEU A 14 0.89 1.53 13.31
CA LEU A 14 0.02 2.69 13.15
C LEU A 14 -0.10 3.60 14.39
N CYS A 15 -0.40 3.04 15.56
CA CYS A 15 -0.71 3.85 16.76
C CYS A 15 0.32 3.74 17.88
N HIS A 16 1.41 2.98 17.67
CA HIS A 16 2.47 2.70 18.64
C HIS A 16 1.99 2.12 19.98
N ASN A 17 0.77 1.60 20.05
CA ASN A 17 0.29 0.86 21.23
C ASN A 17 1.13 -0.43 21.40
N PRO A 18 1.75 -0.67 22.57
CA PRO A 18 2.53 -1.88 22.81
C PRO A 18 1.65 -3.13 22.98
N LYS A 19 0.37 -2.96 23.33
CA LYS A 19 -0.55 -4.08 23.56
C LYS A 19 -1.09 -4.61 22.23
N LEU A 20 -0.46 -5.69 21.73
CA LEU A 20 -0.85 -6.42 20.53
C LEU A 20 -1.45 -7.78 20.91
N LYS A 21 -2.62 -8.10 20.35
CA LYS A 21 -3.28 -9.39 20.54
C LYS A 21 -2.83 -10.37 19.46
N GLN A 22 -2.33 -11.53 19.83
CA GLN A 22 -2.03 -12.61 18.88
C GLN A 22 -3.30 -13.11 18.21
N ILE A 23 -3.26 -13.25 16.88
CA ILE A 23 -4.38 -13.73 16.05
C ILE A 23 -4.08 -15.13 15.54
N HIS A 24 -2.98 -15.29 14.81
CA HIS A 24 -2.61 -16.56 14.22
C HIS A 24 -1.12 -16.61 13.86
N ASN A 25 -0.51 -17.78 14.01
CA ASN A 25 0.88 -18.04 13.63
C ASN A 25 0.86 -19.05 12.48
N PHE A 26 1.34 -18.65 11.30
CA PHE A 26 1.44 -19.52 10.12
C PHE A 26 2.79 -20.26 10.03
N GLY A 27 3.73 -19.96 10.92
CA GLY A 27 5.07 -20.52 10.95
C GLY A 27 6.08 -19.72 10.14
N ASN A 28 7.26 -20.32 9.94
CA ASN A 28 8.33 -19.75 9.14
C ASN A 28 8.22 -20.23 7.69
N VAL A 29 7.99 -19.30 6.77
CA VAL A 29 7.90 -19.58 5.32
C VAL A 29 8.94 -18.76 4.56
N PHE A 30 9.28 -19.18 3.36
CA PHE A 30 10.21 -18.43 2.51
C PHE A 30 9.62 -17.07 2.17
N VAL A 31 10.46 -16.04 2.20
CA VAL A 31 10.10 -14.69 1.71
C VAL A 31 9.86 -14.77 0.21
N SER A 32 8.74 -14.19 -0.24
CA SER A 32 8.36 -14.14 -1.66
C SER A 32 9.51 -13.59 -2.51
N ASN A 33 10.08 -14.44 -3.37
CA ASN A 33 11.11 -14.04 -4.32
C ASN A 33 11.23 -15.07 -5.46
N PHE A 34 11.72 -14.61 -6.61
CA PHE A 34 12.18 -15.49 -7.67
C PHE A 34 13.66 -15.81 -7.44
N VAL A 35 13.99 -17.11 -7.40
CA VAL A 35 15.35 -17.58 -7.11
C VAL A 35 15.89 -18.40 -8.28
N ASN A 36 17.21 -18.37 -8.48
CA ASN A 36 17.84 -19.25 -9.46
C ASN A 36 17.73 -20.71 -9.00
N LYS A 37 17.86 -21.65 -9.94
CA LYS A 37 17.76 -23.09 -9.65
C LYS A 37 18.68 -23.54 -8.51
N LYS A 38 19.90 -23.01 -8.45
CA LYS A 38 20.89 -23.29 -7.38
C LYS A 38 20.48 -22.80 -5.98
N ASP A 39 19.55 -21.84 -5.92
CA ASP A 39 19.11 -21.17 -4.69
C ASP A 39 17.75 -21.69 -4.21
N ILE A 40 17.18 -22.69 -4.91
CA ILE A 40 15.95 -23.38 -4.48
C ILE A 40 16.17 -23.95 -3.07
N LYS A 41 15.20 -23.69 -2.17
CA LYS A 41 15.23 -24.05 -0.73
C LYS A 41 16.28 -23.32 0.12
N ASN A 42 17.12 -22.48 -0.46
CA ASN A 42 18.17 -21.71 0.24
C ASN A 42 17.79 -20.24 0.49
N GLY A 43 16.54 -19.87 0.21
CA GLY A 43 16.02 -18.53 0.45
C GLY A 43 15.86 -18.17 1.93
N VAL A 44 15.72 -16.88 2.21
CA VAL A 44 15.43 -16.39 3.56
C VAL A 44 14.04 -16.87 4.00
N LYS A 45 13.96 -17.46 5.18
CA LYS A 45 12.68 -17.76 5.86
C LYS A 45 12.41 -16.73 6.94
N ALA A 46 11.16 -16.32 7.05
CA ALA A 46 10.71 -15.42 8.09
C ALA A 46 9.34 -15.86 8.64
N PRO A 47 9.06 -15.60 9.94
CA PRO A 47 7.76 -15.88 10.55
C PRO A 47 6.65 -15.04 9.90
N LEU A 48 5.50 -15.67 9.71
CA LEU A 48 4.29 -15.04 9.22
C LEU A 48 3.23 -15.10 10.32
N ASN A 49 3.33 -14.17 11.28
CA ASN A 49 2.47 -14.10 12.46
C ASN A 49 1.56 -12.89 12.37
N LEU A 50 0.26 -13.08 12.55
CA LEU A 50 -0.73 -12.01 12.61
C LEU A 50 -0.98 -11.57 14.05
N VAL A 51 -0.97 -10.26 14.25
CA VAL A 51 -1.32 -9.57 15.50
C VAL A 51 -2.33 -8.47 15.23
N TYR A 52 -3.15 -8.18 16.23
CA TYR A 52 -4.22 -7.18 16.15
C TYR A 52 -4.08 -6.12 17.25
N CYS A 53 -4.18 -4.86 16.85
CA CYS A 53 -4.18 -3.75 17.77
C CYS A 53 -5.62 -3.32 18.10
N LYS A 54 -6.07 -3.53 19.35
CA LYS A 54 -7.42 -3.11 19.78
C LYS A 54 -7.64 -1.58 19.78
N LYS A 55 -6.56 -0.79 19.87
CA LYS A 55 -6.64 0.68 19.95
C LYS A 55 -7.02 1.32 18.62
N CYS A 56 -6.30 0.98 17.54
CA CYS A 56 -6.55 1.52 16.20
C CYS A 56 -7.19 0.52 15.24
N GLN A 57 -7.53 -0.67 15.72
CA GLN A 57 -8.17 -1.76 14.98
C GLN A 57 -7.38 -2.29 13.77
N LEU A 58 -6.06 -2.08 13.75
CA LEU A 58 -5.19 -2.58 12.70
C LEU A 58 -4.85 -4.06 12.92
N LEU A 59 -5.10 -4.90 11.92
CA LEU A 59 -4.50 -6.23 11.77
C LEU A 59 -3.16 -6.06 11.03
N GLN A 60 -2.09 -6.69 11.51
CA GLN A 60 -0.74 -6.52 10.94
C GLN A 60 0.13 -7.75 11.19
N LEU A 61 1.23 -7.86 10.45
CA LEU A 61 2.28 -8.84 10.74
C LEU A 61 3.07 -8.44 11.99
N GLU A 62 3.46 -9.43 12.80
CA GLU A 62 4.29 -9.23 13.99
C GLU A 62 5.77 -8.99 13.64
N HIS A 63 6.19 -9.43 12.46
CA HIS A 63 7.57 -9.35 12.00
C HIS A 63 7.64 -8.64 10.66
N SER A 64 8.83 -8.14 10.37
CA SER A 64 9.19 -7.51 9.12
C SER A 64 10.32 -8.27 8.48
N ALA A 65 10.09 -8.80 7.28
CA ALA A 65 11.15 -9.37 6.47
C ALA A 65 11.96 -8.25 5.79
N PRO A 66 13.18 -8.52 5.30
CA PRO A 66 14.03 -7.49 4.74
C PRO A 66 13.46 -6.94 3.41
N GLN A 67 12.96 -5.70 3.44
CA GLN A 67 12.28 -5.06 2.31
C GLN A 67 13.18 -4.87 1.08
N GLU A 68 14.51 -4.75 1.29
CA GLU A 68 15.47 -4.62 0.19
C GLU A 68 15.54 -5.85 -0.71
N ILE A 69 15.19 -7.02 -0.19
CA ILE A 69 15.07 -8.25 -1.00
C ILE A 69 13.88 -8.11 -1.96
N MET A 70 12.79 -7.46 -1.51
CA MET A 70 11.51 -7.42 -2.22
C MET A 70 11.45 -6.28 -3.23
N TYR A 71 11.95 -5.07 -2.91
CA TYR A 71 11.67 -3.87 -3.72
C TYR A 71 12.88 -3.20 -4.39
N LYS A 72 14.08 -3.18 -3.79
CA LYS A 72 15.18 -2.31 -4.30
C LYS A 72 15.91 -2.84 -5.53
N LYS A 73 16.05 -4.16 -5.67
CA LYS A 73 16.85 -4.74 -6.76
C LYS A 73 16.03 -4.98 -8.02
N PHE A 74 15.01 -5.81 -7.90
CA PHE A 74 14.22 -6.26 -9.03
C PHE A 74 12.78 -6.42 -8.57
N TYR A 75 11.95 -5.43 -8.92
CA TYR A 75 10.51 -5.56 -8.73
C TYR A 75 9.89 -6.09 -10.01
N TRP A 76 9.30 -7.28 -9.93
CA TRP A 76 8.87 -8.04 -11.11
C TRP A 76 7.54 -7.53 -11.70
N TYR A 77 6.72 -6.89 -10.88
CA TYR A 77 5.40 -6.42 -11.28
C TYR A 77 5.48 -5.07 -12.01
N LYS A 78 4.79 -4.98 -13.16
CA LYS A 78 4.63 -3.75 -13.94
C LYS A 78 3.17 -3.41 -14.19
N SER A 79 2.77 -2.20 -13.81
CA SER A 79 1.37 -1.75 -13.87
C SER A 79 0.85 -1.61 -15.29
N GLY A 80 1.71 -1.29 -16.25
CA GLY A 80 1.35 -1.08 -17.66
C GLY A 80 1.08 -2.35 -18.46
N ILE A 81 1.33 -3.55 -17.92
CA ILE A 81 1.24 -4.81 -18.67
C ILE A 81 -0.21 -5.28 -18.84
N THR A 82 -1.00 -5.32 -17.77
CA THR A 82 -2.34 -5.91 -17.82
C THR A 82 -3.40 -4.88 -18.21
N LYS A 83 -4.34 -5.26 -19.07
CA LYS A 83 -5.43 -4.36 -19.51
C LYS A 83 -6.26 -3.86 -18.34
N THR A 84 -6.60 -4.75 -17.40
CA THR A 84 -7.37 -4.43 -16.19
C THR A 84 -6.72 -3.31 -15.37
N MET A 85 -5.40 -3.37 -15.18
CA MET A 85 -4.68 -2.33 -14.43
C MET A 85 -4.58 -1.02 -15.19
N ARG A 86 -4.29 -1.05 -16.50
CA ARG A 86 -4.29 0.17 -17.33
C ARG A 86 -5.65 0.86 -17.31
N ASP A 87 -6.73 0.11 -17.47
CA ASP A 87 -8.09 0.65 -17.44
C ASP A 87 -8.42 1.23 -16.06
N GLY A 88 -8.05 0.52 -14.98
CA GLY A 88 -8.22 0.98 -13.61
C GLY A 88 -7.45 2.27 -13.30
N LEU A 89 -6.22 2.42 -13.81
CA LEU A 89 -5.43 3.65 -13.65
C LEU A 89 -5.96 4.81 -14.50
N LYS A 90 -6.51 4.52 -15.69
CA LYS A 90 -7.20 5.52 -16.52
C LYS A 90 -8.47 6.03 -15.84
N GLU A 91 -9.27 5.12 -15.27
CA GLU A 91 -10.45 5.46 -14.49
C GLU A 91 -10.08 6.30 -13.25
N LEU A 92 -9.01 5.91 -12.54
CA LEU A 92 -8.48 6.67 -11.42
C LEU A 92 -8.08 8.10 -11.82
N TYR A 93 -7.40 8.28 -12.95
CA TYR A 93 -7.08 9.60 -13.50
C TYR A 93 -8.35 10.45 -13.73
N GLN A 94 -9.39 9.87 -14.34
CA GLN A 94 -10.66 10.56 -14.57
C GLN A 94 -11.34 10.94 -13.25
N ASP A 95 -11.34 10.04 -12.28
CA ASP A 95 -11.92 10.32 -10.97
C ASP A 95 -11.14 11.39 -10.20
N ILE A 96 -9.81 11.41 -10.29
CA ILE A 96 -8.99 12.48 -9.72
C ILE A 96 -9.44 13.83 -10.28
N LYS A 97 -9.58 13.96 -11.60
CA LYS A 97 -10.04 15.22 -12.25
C LYS A 97 -11.45 15.63 -11.84
N LYS A 98 -12.34 14.68 -11.54
CA LYS A 98 -13.69 14.98 -11.03
C LYS A 98 -13.68 15.48 -9.58
N ASN A 99 -12.68 15.08 -8.77
CA ASN A 99 -12.66 15.33 -7.33
C ASN A 99 -11.62 16.39 -6.91
N CYS A 100 -10.81 16.89 -7.84
CA CYS A 100 -9.86 17.97 -7.60
C CYS A 100 -9.75 18.85 -8.85
N LYS A 101 -9.89 20.17 -8.67
CA LYS A 101 -9.73 21.15 -9.75
C LYS A 101 -8.24 21.32 -10.05
N ILE A 102 -7.73 20.54 -10.98
CA ILE A 102 -6.34 20.61 -11.44
C ILE A 102 -6.23 21.63 -12.59
N LYS A 103 -5.20 22.45 -12.57
CA LYS A 103 -4.88 23.50 -13.54
C LYS A 103 -3.49 23.28 -14.15
N SER A 104 -3.24 23.93 -15.29
CA SER A 104 -1.91 23.97 -15.90
C SER A 104 -0.88 24.50 -14.89
N GLY A 105 0.28 23.86 -14.80
CA GLY A 105 1.34 24.21 -13.85
C GLY A 105 1.18 23.62 -12.45
N ASP A 106 0.06 22.96 -12.15
CA ASP A 106 -0.06 22.18 -10.90
C ASP A 106 0.93 21.02 -10.88
N VAL A 107 1.32 20.60 -9.67
CA VAL A 107 2.27 19.51 -9.46
C VAL A 107 1.55 18.29 -8.88
N ILE A 108 1.75 17.14 -9.52
CA ILE A 108 1.22 15.85 -9.08
C ILE A 108 2.37 14.91 -8.75
N LEU A 109 2.26 14.21 -7.62
CA LEU A 109 3.17 13.16 -7.20
C LEU A 109 2.45 11.82 -7.18
N ASP A 110 3.05 10.80 -7.78
CA ASP A 110 2.66 9.40 -7.58
C ASP A 110 3.76 8.66 -6.80
N ILE A 111 3.39 8.08 -5.67
CA ILE A 111 4.28 7.34 -4.77
C ILE A 111 4.08 5.84 -5.01
N GLY A 112 5.18 5.12 -5.27
CA GLY A 112 5.11 3.77 -5.83
C GLY A 112 4.70 3.83 -7.31
N ALA A 113 5.25 4.79 -8.05
CA ALA A 113 4.81 5.12 -9.42
C ALA A 113 5.06 4.00 -10.44
N ASN A 114 5.84 2.98 -10.09
CA ASN A 114 6.16 1.84 -10.94
C ASN A 114 6.73 2.31 -12.30
N ASP A 115 6.18 1.85 -13.42
CA ASP A 115 6.54 2.27 -14.79
C ASP A 115 5.97 3.65 -15.21
N GLY A 116 5.25 4.33 -14.31
CA GLY A 116 4.64 5.63 -14.56
C GLY A 116 3.34 5.58 -15.38
N THR A 117 2.69 4.41 -15.48
CA THR A 117 1.43 4.25 -16.24
C THR A 117 0.35 5.26 -15.83
N LEU A 118 0.19 5.56 -14.55
CA LEU A 118 -0.76 6.58 -14.08
C LEU A 118 -0.35 7.98 -14.56
N LEU A 119 0.92 8.34 -14.35
CA LEU A 119 1.46 9.67 -14.68
C LEU A 119 1.38 10.00 -16.17
N LYS A 120 1.46 8.97 -17.04
CA LYS A 120 1.27 9.12 -18.49
C LYS A 120 -0.04 9.82 -18.85
N TYR A 121 -1.12 9.60 -18.11
CA TYR A 121 -2.43 10.20 -18.41
C TYR A 121 -2.48 11.71 -18.14
N PHE A 122 -1.62 12.23 -17.25
CA PHE A 122 -1.53 13.66 -16.93
C PHE A 122 -0.66 14.48 -17.88
N LYS A 123 0.15 13.84 -18.75
CA LYS A 123 1.06 14.53 -19.68
C LYS A 123 0.38 15.54 -20.59
N LYS A 124 -0.86 15.27 -21.01
CA LYS A 124 -1.60 16.12 -21.96
C LYS A 124 -2.16 17.39 -21.31
N ASP A 125 -2.15 17.47 -19.97
CA ASP A 125 -2.85 18.51 -19.22
C ASP A 125 -1.93 19.69 -18.81
N LYS A 126 -0.69 19.77 -19.34
CA LYS A 126 0.35 20.75 -18.92
C LYS A 126 0.61 20.73 -17.40
N ILE A 127 0.47 19.54 -16.79
CA ILE A 127 0.70 19.27 -15.37
C ILE A 127 2.13 18.77 -15.18
N ILE A 128 2.77 19.21 -14.11
CA ILE A 128 4.09 18.74 -13.72
C ILE A 128 3.93 17.46 -12.92
N THR A 129 4.57 16.38 -13.37
CA THR A 129 4.44 15.05 -12.75
C THR A 129 5.74 14.59 -12.13
N ILE A 130 5.65 14.12 -10.88
CA ILE A 130 6.74 13.55 -10.10
C ILE A 130 6.41 12.07 -9.85
N GLY A 131 7.31 11.17 -10.23
CA GLY A 131 7.21 9.75 -9.88
C GLY A 131 8.20 9.37 -8.79
N CYS A 132 7.75 8.73 -7.72
CA CYS A 132 8.60 8.18 -6.67
C CYS A 132 8.60 6.65 -6.74
N GLU A 133 9.73 6.04 -7.05
CA GLU A 133 9.85 4.58 -7.24
C GLU A 133 11.25 4.07 -6.85
N PRO A 134 11.38 3.25 -5.79
CA PRO A 134 12.68 2.70 -5.38
C PRO A 134 13.24 1.65 -6.34
N ALA A 135 12.43 0.93 -7.11
CA ALA A 135 12.86 -0.18 -7.95
C ALA A 135 13.74 0.27 -9.13
N ASN A 136 15.00 -0.17 -9.13
CA ASN A 136 15.98 0.25 -10.13
C ASN A 136 15.61 -0.16 -11.57
N ASN A 137 14.97 -1.31 -11.74
CA ASN A 137 14.62 -1.86 -13.03
C ASN A 137 13.47 -1.10 -13.74
N LEU A 138 12.71 -0.25 -13.02
CA LEU A 138 11.57 0.50 -13.57
C LEU A 138 11.91 1.93 -13.99
N LYS A 139 13.09 2.44 -13.56
CA LYS A 139 13.55 3.81 -13.79
C LYS A 139 13.40 4.31 -15.22
N ASN A 140 13.81 3.49 -16.19
CA ASN A 140 13.87 3.92 -17.58
C ASN A 140 12.46 4.11 -18.17
N GLU A 141 11.49 3.31 -17.74
CA GLU A 141 10.10 3.45 -18.14
C GLU A 141 9.45 4.64 -17.41
N LEU A 142 9.67 4.75 -16.09
CA LEU A 142 9.15 5.86 -15.30
C LEU A 142 9.63 7.23 -15.81
N LYS A 143 10.93 7.38 -16.12
CA LYS A 143 11.49 8.62 -16.69
C LYS A 143 10.81 9.04 -17.98
N LYS A 144 10.35 8.10 -18.79
CA LYS A 144 9.59 8.42 -20.01
C LYS A 144 8.22 8.99 -19.67
N ASN A 145 7.66 8.67 -18.51
CA ASN A 145 6.28 8.94 -18.11
C ASN A 145 6.09 10.08 -17.09
N CYS A 146 7.16 10.57 -16.46
CA CYS A 146 7.14 11.69 -15.52
C CYS A 146 8.11 12.81 -15.92
N HIS A 147 7.88 14.04 -15.42
CA HIS A 147 8.83 15.15 -15.58
C HIS A 147 10.03 15.00 -14.65
N TYR A 148 9.77 14.58 -13.41
CA TYR A 148 10.80 14.37 -12.39
C TYR A 148 10.65 13.02 -11.72
N MET A 149 11.78 12.40 -11.39
CA MET A 149 11.81 11.08 -10.76
C MET A 149 12.57 11.13 -9.44
N ILE A 150 11.96 10.58 -8.40
CA ILE A 150 12.61 10.25 -7.13
C ILE A 150 12.84 8.75 -7.14
N ASN A 151 14.10 8.32 -7.26
CA ASN A 151 14.45 6.91 -7.12
C ASN A 151 14.91 6.60 -5.70
N ASP A 152 13.95 6.59 -4.79
CA ASP A 152 14.14 6.20 -3.39
C ASP A 152 12.76 5.87 -2.81
N PHE A 153 12.72 5.44 -1.56
CA PHE A 153 11.48 5.47 -0.79
C PHE A 153 11.01 6.91 -0.55
N TRP A 154 9.70 7.08 -0.39
CA TRP A 154 9.12 8.40 -0.22
C TRP A 154 9.54 9.07 1.08
N HIS A 155 9.93 10.34 0.96
CA HIS A 155 10.17 11.24 2.08
C HIS A 155 10.14 12.69 1.59
N THR A 156 9.56 13.61 2.36
CA THR A 156 9.37 15.02 1.92
C THR A 156 10.68 15.73 1.53
N LYS A 157 11.80 15.34 2.15
CA LYS A 157 13.17 15.83 1.83
C LYS A 157 13.51 15.77 0.34
N HIS A 158 12.98 14.79 -0.41
CA HIS A 158 13.29 14.62 -1.83
C HIS A 158 12.73 15.77 -2.68
N LEU A 159 11.64 16.42 -2.24
CA LEU A 159 11.08 17.57 -2.94
C LEU A 159 12.03 18.76 -3.01
N LYS A 160 12.96 18.89 -2.04
CA LYS A 160 13.98 19.97 -2.04
C LYS A 160 14.93 19.90 -3.24
N LYS A 161 15.00 18.76 -3.93
CA LYS A 161 15.85 18.53 -5.11
C LYS A 161 15.12 18.77 -6.44
N ILE A 162 13.81 19.01 -6.42
CA ILE A 162 13.02 19.24 -7.63
C ILE A 162 13.02 20.73 -7.95
N PRO A 163 13.23 21.16 -9.22
CA PRO A 163 13.33 22.57 -9.62
C PRO A 163 12.14 23.45 -9.20
N ASN A 164 10.94 22.89 -9.07
CA ASN A 164 9.75 23.59 -8.54
C ASN A 164 9.73 23.64 -7.02
N LYS A 165 10.86 24.05 -6.42
CA LYS A 165 10.97 24.21 -4.97
C LYS A 165 9.85 25.15 -4.51
N HIS A 166 9.22 24.81 -3.38
CA HIS A 166 8.15 25.58 -2.71
C HIS A 166 6.72 25.43 -3.24
N GLN A 167 6.49 24.75 -4.38
CA GLN A 167 5.11 24.48 -4.79
C GLN A 167 4.54 23.27 -4.04
N LYS A 168 3.36 23.44 -3.42
CA LYS A 168 2.62 22.34 -2.81
C LYS A 168 2.08 21.40 -3.89
N LEU A 169 1.88 20.15 -3.52
CA LEU A 169 1.41 19.11 -4.43
C LEU A 169 -0.11 19.17 -4.53
N LYS A 170 -0.64 19.35 -5.74
CA LYS A 170 -2.08 19.39 -5.98
C LYS A 170 -2.74 18.04 -5.76
N VAL A 171 -2.06 16.99 -6.23
CA VAL A 171 -2.47 15.60 -6.02
C VAL A 171 -1.27 14.78 -5.57
N VAL A 172 -1.47 13.97 -4.54
CA VAL A 172 -0.54 12.91 -4.16
C VAL A 172 -1.27 11.58 -4.26
N SER A 173 -0.76 10.64 -5.04
CA SER A 173 -1.29 9.27 -5.13
C SER A 173 -0.36 8.23 -4.53
N ALA A 174 -0.94 7.15 -4.01
CA ALA A 174 -0.23 5.94 -3.56
C ALA A 174 -1.07 4.70 -3.88
N ILE A 175 -0.72 4.00 -4.96
CA ILE A 175 -1.55 2.94 -5.55
C ILE A 175 -0.86 1.59 -5.44
N GLY A 176 -1.44 0.67 -4.69
CA GLY A 176 -0.95 -0.72 -4.58
C GLY A 176 0.36 -0.89 -3.80
N MET A 177 0.66 0.03 -2.87
CA MET A 177 1.88 -0.02 -2.04
C MET A 177 1.64 0.29 -0.55
N PHE A 178 0.42 0.70 -0.19
CA PHE A 178 0.15 1.33 1.10
C PHE A 178 0.24 0.37 2.30
N TYR A 179 0.12 -0.94 2.06
CA TYR A 179 0.14 -2.00 3.07
C TYR A 179 1.54 -2.56 3.38
N ASP A 180 2.58 -2.01 2.74
CA ASP A 180 3.97 -2.48 2.87
C ASP A 180 4.81 -1.63 3.87
N LEU A 181 4.18 -0.66 4.54
CA LEU A 181 4.91 0.39 5.26
C LEU A 181 5.25 -0.01 6.71
N GLU A 182 6.48 0.29 7.14
CA GLU A 182 6.88 0.13 8.55
C GLU A 182 6.30 1.24 9.44
N ASP A 183 6.29 2.47 8.93
CA ASP A 183 5.68 3.62 9.59
C ASP A 183 4.68 4.29 8.64
N PRO A 184 3.42 3.80 8.59
CA PRO A 184 2.39 4.42 7.76
C PRO A 184 2.01 5.83 8.24
N SER A 185 2.22 6.14 9.54
CA SER A 185 1.88 7.46 10.08
C SER A 185 2.84 8.51 9.54
N GLU A 186 4.15 8.26 9.63
CA GLU A 186 5.18 9.14 9.07
C GLU A 186 4.98 9.33 7.56
N PHE A 187 4.70 8.24 6.84
CA PHE A 187 4.41 8.29 5.40
C PHE A 187 3.26 9.25 5.08
N ILE A 188 2.10 9.09 5.74
CA ILE A 188 0.94 9.96 5.52
C ILE A 188 1.23 11.38 5.98
N LYS A 189 1.94 11.57 7.09
CA LYS A 189 2.30 12.90 7.58
C LYS A 189 3.12 13.65 6.53
N HIS A 190 4.13 13.00 5.94
CA HIS A 190 4.92 13.60 4.87
C HIS A 190 4.10 13.92 3.61
N ALA A 191 3.17 13.02 3.23
CA ALA A 191 2.26 13.27 2.12
C ALA A 191 1.35 14.47 2.40
N ALA A 192 0.76 14.54 3.60
CA ALA A 192 -0.10 15.63 4.04
C ALA A 192 0.64 16.97 4.09
N ASP A 193 1.87 16.97 4.59
CA ASP A 193 2.70 18.19 4.69
C ASP A 193 3.10 18.72 3.32
N ALA A 194 3.33 17.84 2.35
CA ALA A 194 3.65 18.21 0.97
C ALA A 194 2.41 18.62 0.15
N LEU A 195 1.21 18.18 0.54
CA LEU A 195 -0.03 18.45 -0.18
C LEU A 195 -0.42 19.93 -0.10
N ASP A 196 -1.09 20.44 -1.13
CA ASP A 196 -1.79 21.72 -1.12
C ASP A 196 -2.95 21.70 -0.12
N ASP A 197 -3.38 22.87 0.35
CA ASP A 197 -4.52 23.01 1.25
C ASP A 197 -5.85 22.68 0.55
N ASP A 198 -5.94 22.97 -0.75
CA ASP A 198 -7.06 22.56 -1.61
C ASP A 198 -6.74 21.31 -2.47
N GLY A 199 -5.64 20.62 -2.15
CA GLY A 199 -5.20 19.40 -2.81
C GLY A 199 -5.90 18.14 -2.28
N ILE A 200 -5.69 17.03 -2.99
CA ILE A 200 -6.19 15.71 -2.57
C ILE A 200 -5.09 14.66 -2.50
N PHE A 201 -5.16 13.81 -1.49
CA PHE A 201 -4.41 12.57 -1.41
C PHE A 201 -5.31 11.42 -1.84
N VAL A 202 -4.81 10.52 -2.69
CA VAL A 202 -5.55 9.37 -3.19
C VAL A 202 -4.78 8.08 -2.97
N ALA A 203 -5.35 7.17 -2.18
CA ALA A 203 -4.80 5.84 -2.01
C ALA A 203 -5.69 4.80 -2.68
N GLN A 204 -5.08 3.75 -3.21
CA GLN A 204 -5.80 2.53 -3.55
C GLN A 204 -5.05 1.32 -3.04
N LEU A 205 -5.73 0.49 -2.26
CA LEU A 205 -5.10 -0.66 -1.61
C LEU A 205 -6.09 -1.80 -1.39
N MET A 206 -5.56 -3.01 -1.30
CA MET A 206 -6.31 -4.19 -0.86
C MET A 206 -6.84 -3.95 0.55
N CYS A 207 -8.08 -4.35 0.79
CA CYS A 207 -8.72 -4.15 2.07
C CYS A 207 -8.97 -5.45 2.82
N SER A 208 -8.96 -5.35 4.15
CA SER A 208 -9.25 -6.48 5.02
C SER A 208 -10.66 -7.04 4.80
N HIS A 209 -11.65 -6.19 4.48
CA HIS A 209 -13.00 -6.63 4.14
C HIS A 209 -13.03 -7.63 2.98
N SER A 210 -12.39 -7.30 1.84
CA SER A 210 -12.36 -8.20 0.69
C SER A 210 -11.62 -9.48 1.02
N MET A 211 -10.44 -9.37 1.65
CA MET A 211 -9.62 -10.50 2.06
C MET A 211 -10.42 -11.53 2.89
N PHE A 212 -11.20 -11.05 3.86
CA PHE A 212 -12.03 -11.93 4.69
C PHE A 212 -13.18 -12.55 3.88
N LYS A 213 -13.84 -11.75 3.04
CA LYS A 213 -15.01 -12.18 2.26
C LYS A 213 -14.66 -13.27 1.23
N THR A 214 -13.52 -13.14 0.56
CA THR A 214 -13.08 -14.05 -0.50
C THR A 214 -12.19 -15.19 0.00
N ASN A 215 -11.87 -15.22 1.30
CA ASN A 215 -10.89 -16.14 1.88
C ASN A 215 -9.51 -16.04 1.22
N ASP A 216 -9.10 -14.83 0.86
CA ASP A 216 -7.82 -14.59 0.21
C ASP A 216 -6.67 -14.71 1.23
N LEU A 217 -6.25 -15.96 1.46
CA LEU A 217 -5.06 -16.27 2.24
C LEU A 217 -3.77 -15.80 1.55
N GLY A 218 -3.78 -15.69 0.21
CA GLY A 218 -2.63 -15.25 -0.58
C GLY A 218 -2.22 -13.81 -0.29
N ASN A 219 -3.16 -12.98 0.16
CA ASN A 219 -2.88 -11.62 0.61
C ASN A 219 -1.95 -11.57 1.85
N ILE A 220 -1.79 -12.68 2.58
CA ILE A 220 -0.89 -12.76 3.75
C ILE A 220 0.48 -13.25 3.29
N CYS A 221 1.37 -12.31 3.02
CA CYS A 221 2.77 -12.53 2.64
C CYS A 221 3.68 -11.52 3.34
N HIS A 222 5.01 -11.68 3.25
CA HIS A 222 5.96 -10.80 3.95
C HIS A 222 6.05 -9.38 3.39
N GLU A 223 5.55 -9.16 2.16
CA GLU A 223 5.42 -7.83 1.55
C GLU A 223 4.35 -7.03 2.30
N HIS A 224 3.17 -7.63 2.48
CA HIS A 224 2.02 -6.97 3.08
C HIS A 224 2.09 -7.01 4.61
N LEU A 225 2.61 -5.95 5.21
CA LEU A 225 2.74 -5.80 6.66
C LEU A 225 1.41 -5.47 7.36
N GLU A 226 0.47 -4.85 6.65
CA GLU A 226 -0.68 -4.16 7.24
C GLU A 226 -2.00 -4.48 6.51
N TYR A 227 -3.04 -4.86 7.26
CA TYR A 227 -4.35 -5.23 6.72
C TYR A 227 -5.42 -4.28 7.23
N TYR A 228 -5.74 -3.31 6.38
CA TYR A 228 -6.55 -2.16 6.76
C TYR A 228 -8.05 -2.43 6.74
N SER A 229 -8.73 -2.08 7.83
CA SER A 229 -10.17 -1.77 7.88
C SER A 229 -10.38 -0.27 7.71
N TYR A 230 -11.60 0.17 7.37
CA TYR A 230 -12.00 1.57 7.37
C TYR A 230 -11.70 2.25 8.71
N ASN A 231 -11.92 1.60 9.85
CA ASN A 231 -11.64 2.20 11.16
C ASN A 231 -10.13 2.48 11.34
N SER A 232 -9.28 1.55 10.90
CA SER A 232 -7.82 1.76 10.93
C SER A 232 -7.36 2.83 9.93
N LEU A 233 -7.96 2.89 8.74
CA LEU A 233 -7.68 3.92 7.73
C LEU A 233 -8.11 5.30 8.22
N LYS A 234 -9.31 5.41 8.77
CA LYS A 234 -9.82 6.64 9.37
C LYS A 234 -8.87 7.13 10.46
N TYR A 235 -8.45 6.26 11.37
CA TYR A 235 -7.48 6.60 12.40
C TYR A 235 -6.16 7.11 11.79
N LEU A 236 -5.64 6.40 10.78
CA LEU A 236 -4.39 6.76 10.11
C LEU A 236 -4.46 8.13 9.45
N PHE A 237 -5.48 8.40 8.65
CA PHE A 237 -5.59 9.68 7.96
C PHE A 237 -5.82 10.82 8.96
N GLU A 238 -6.80 10.67 9.87
CA GLU A 238 -7.18 11.74 10.81
C GLU A 238 -6.03 12.13 11.75
N LYS A 239 -5.28 11.13 12.24
CA LYS A 239 -4.09 11.37 13.09
C LYS A 239 -3.00 12.15 12.35
N ASN A 240 -2.89 12.01 11.04
CA ASN A 240 -1.78 12.54 10.25
C ASN A 240 -2.21 13.71 9.33
N GLY A 241 -3.26 14.44 9.71
CA GLY A 241 -3.64 15.72 9.10
C GLY A 241 -4.60 15.62 7.91
N LEU A 242 -5.00 14.41 7.52
CA LEU A 242 -5.92 14.17 6.41
C LEU A 242 -7.26 13.62 6.89
N LYS A 243 -8.32 13.78 6.12
CA LYS A 243 -9.63 13.19 6.41
C LYS A 243 -10.22 12.61 5.14
N ILE A 244 -10.87 11.45 5.26
CA ILE A 244 -11.48 10.75 4.12
C ILE A 244 -12.76 11.49 3.71
N PHE A 245 -12.82 12.03 2.50
CA PHE A 245 -14.02 12.71 1.99
C PHE A 245 -14.79 11.87 0.96
N LYS A 246 -14.15 10.87 0.36
CA LYS A 246 -14.76 9.92 -0.57
C LYS A 246 -14.03 8.58 -0.46
N MET A 247 -14.79 7.49 -0.53
CA MET A 247 -14.26 6.15 -0.52
C MET A 247 -15.17 5.24 -1.36
N SER A 248 -14.57 4.36 -2.16
CA SER A 248 -15.28 3.38 -2.97
C SER A 248 -14.56 2.04 -2.98
N GLU A 249 -15.29 0.97 -3.29
CA GLU A 249 -14.75 -0.35 -3.51
C GLU A 249 -14.61 -0.63 -5.01
N ASN A 250 -13.61 -1.39 -5.41
CA ASN A 250 -13.47 -1.89 -6.77
C ASN A 250 -12.84 -3.29 -6.78
N LYS A 251 -12.83 -3.96 -7.94
CA LYS A 251 -12.36 -5.35 -8.09
C LYS A 251 -10.84 -5.48 -8.33
N ILE A 252 -10.10 -4.38 -8.33
CA ILE A 252 -8.64 -4.40 -8.57
C ILE A 252 -7.96 -5.16 -7.43
N ASN A 253 -6.95 -5.97 -7.75
CA ASN A 253 -6.17 -6.76 -6.81
C ASN A 253 -7.03 -7.60 -5.84
N GLY A 254 -8.04 -8.30 -6.34
CA GLY A 254 -8.90 -9.15 -5.50
C GLY A 254 -9.87 -8.39 -4.59
N GLY A 255 -10.00 -7.08 -4.79
CA GLY A 255 -10.89 -6.20 -4.05
C GLY A 255 -10.12 -5.12 -3.28
N SER A 256 -10.31 -3.87 -3.68
CA SER A 256 -9.57 -2.74 -3.16
C SER A 256 -10.49 -1.62 -2.69
N TYR A 257 -9.99 -0.84 -1.74
CA TYR A 257 -10.50 0.49 -1.44
C TYR A 257 -9.79 1.52 -2.30
N ARG A 258 -10.56 2.43 -2.88
CA ARG A 258 -10.07 3.70 -3.41
C ARG A 258 -10.52 4.80 -2.46
N ILE A 259 -9.55 5.51 -1.91
CA ILE A 259 -9.74 6.43 -0.78
C ILE A 259 -9.26 7.81 -1.19
N TYR A 260 -10.09 8.81 -1.00
CA TYR A 260 -9.78 10.20 -1.27
C TYR A 260 -9.79 10.99 0.03
N CYS A 261 -8.70 11.70 0.26
CA CYS A 261 -8.45 12.44 1.48
C CYS A 261 -8.10 13.90 1.17
N LYS A 262 -8.45 14.80 2.09
CA LYS A 262 -8.03 16.21 2.06
C LYS A 262 -7.83 16.76 3.48
N LYS A 263 -7.16 17.90 3.61
CA LYS A 263 -6.90 18.55 4.91
C LYS A 263 -8.14 19.24 5.48
N ASN A 264 -8.83 19.98 4.62
CA ASN A 264 -9.76 21.04 5.00
C ASN A 264 -11.22 20.56 5.11
N ILE A 265 -11.44 19.47 5.86
CA ILE A 265 -12.80 19.08 6.29
C ILE A 265 -12.83 18.74 7.77
N LYS A 266 -14.03 18.88 8.37
CA LYS A 266 -14.23 18.70 9.80
C LYS A 266 -13.96 17.27 10.28
N LYS A 267 -14.39 16.26 9.52
CA LYS A 267 -14.27 14.84 9.88
C LYS A 267 -14.34 13.95 8.64
N SER A 268 -13.82 12.73 8.75
CA SER A 268 -14.00 11.73 7.68
C SER A 268 -15.47 11.34 7.51
N ILE A 269 -15.86 11.00 6.28
CA ILE A 269 -17.18 10.43 5.96
C ILE A 269 -17.43 9.16 6.76
N LYS A 270 -18.68 8.81 7.05
CA LYS A 270 -19.02 7.47 7.55
C LYS A 270 -18.94 6.48 6.40
N PHE A 271 -18.41 5.28 6.65
CA PHE A 271 -18.36 4.19 5.68
C PHE A 271 -18.82 2.91 6.36
N ARG A 272 -19.74 2.17 5.73
CA ARG A 272 -20.25 0.90 6.26
C ARG A 272 -19.40 -0.23 5.71
N GLU A 273 -18.74 -0.96 6.60
CA GLU A 273 -17.85 -2.08 6.27
C GLU A 273 -18.11 -3.25 7.25
N GLN A 274 -17.76 -4.47 6.83
CA GLN A 274 -17.65 -5.64 7.70
C GLN A 274 -16.20 -6.16 7.77
N ALA A 275 -15.36 -5.57 8.60
CA ALA A 275 -13.98 -6.02 8.82
C ALA A 275 -13.53 -5.77 10.27
N ASN A 276 -14.31 -6.28 11.22
CA ASN A 276 -14.01 -6.15 12.65
C ASN A 276 -13.25 -7.38 13.18
N TYR A 277 -12.93 -7.34 14.47
CA TYR A 277 -12.24 -8.44 15.16
C TYR A 277 -12.94 -9.81 15.01
N ASN A 278 -14.27 -9.85 15.07
CA ASN A 278 -15.00 -11.12 14.93
C ASN A 278 -14.86 -11.69 13.52
N ASP A 279 -14.82 -10.83 12.50
CA ASP A 279 -14.62 -11.25 11.11
C ASP A 279 -13.21 -11.80 10.87
N ILE A 280 -12.20 -11.21 11.51
CA ILE A 280 -10.82 -11.75 11.54
C ILE A 280 -10.83 -13.19 12.10
N ILE A 281 -11.49 -13.41 13.25
CA ILE A 281 -11.54 -14.73 13.87
C ILE A 281 -12.31 -15.74 13.00
N LYS A 282 -13.42 -15.33 12.38
CA LYS A 282 -14.17 -16.16 11.44
C LYS A 282 -13.32 -16.54 10.23
N PHE A 283 -12.56 -15.59 9.67
CA PHE A 283 -11.62 -15.85 8.57
C PHE A 283 -10.57 -16.89 8.97
N ILE A 284 -9.89 -16.72 10.12
CA ILE A 284 -8.89 -17.69 10.59
C ILE A 284 -9.50 -19.08 10.84
N LYS A 285 -10.73 -19.16 11.36
CA LYS A 285 -11.43 -20.44 11.49
C LYS A 285 -11.64 -21.13 10.14
N ARG A 286 -12.06 -20.38 9.11
CA ARG A 286 -12.21 -20.91 7.75
C ARG A 286 -10.88 -21.36 7.16
N VAL A 287 -9.81 -20.57 7.32
CA VAL A 287 -8.46 -20.93 6.89
C VAL A 287 -8.00 -22.27 7.51
N LYS A 288 -8.18 -22.45 8.82
CA LYS A 288 -7.84 -23.71 9.51
C LYS A 288 -8.66 -24.90 8.99
N LYS A 289 -9.97 -24.71 8.79
CA LYS A 289 -10.85 -25.75 8.24
C LYS A 289 -10.41 -26.15 6.83
N ASN A 290 -10.17 -25.17 5.95
CA ASN A 290 -9.75 -25.42 4.58
C ASN A 290 -8.39 -26.10 4.53
N LYS A 291 -7.42 -25.69 5.36
CA LYS A 291 -6.13 -26.38 5.48
C LYS A 291 -6.31 -27.88 5.78
N LYS A 292 -7.16 -28.23 6.75
CA LYS A 292 -7.43 -29.63 7.09
C LYS A 292 -7.99 -30.39 5.89
N ILE A 293 -9.04 -29.86 5.26
CA ILE A 293 -9.70 -30.48 4.10
C ILE A 293 -8.70 -30.68 2.96
N THR A 294 -7.92 -29.66 2.62
CA THR A 294 -6.94 -29.71 1.52
C THR A 294 -5.84 -30.74 1.79
N ILE A 295 -5.28 -30.78 3.01
CA ILE A 295 -4.24 -31.75 3.36
C ILE A 295 -4.78 -33.18 3.40
N ASP A 296 -5.98 -33.38 3.94
CA ASP A 296 -6.63 -34.70 3.96
C ASP A 296 -6.90 -35.19 2.53
N PHE A 297 -7.30 -34.30 1.62
CA PHE A 297 -7.46 -34.62 0.20
C PHE A 297 -6.13 -34.99 -0.47
N ILE A 298 -5.06 -34.21 -0.24
CA ILE A 298 -3.73 -34.47 -0.82
C ILE A 298 -3.12 -35.78 -0.30
N LYS A 299 -3.42 -36.19 0.93
CA LYS A 299 -2.88 -37.43 1.52
C LYS A 299 -3.65 -38.69 1.11
N LYS A 300 -4.90 -38.54 0.69
CA LYS A 300 -5.77 -39.65 0.27
C LYS A 300 -5.60 -40.02 -1.20
N ASN A 301 -5.03 -39.12 -2.01
CA ASN A 301 -4.66 -39.33 -3.40
C ASN A 301 -3.14 -39.36 -3.53
#